data_AF-A0A7A7B8W2-F1
#
_entry.id   AF-A0A7A7B8W2-F1
#
_cell.length_a   1.000
_cell.length_b   1.000
_cell.length_c   1.000
_cell.angle_alpha   90.00
_cell.angle_beta   90.00
_cell.angle_gamma   90.00
#
_symmetry.space_group_name_H-M   'P 1'
#
loop_
_entity.id
_entity.type
_entity.pdbx_description
1 polymer ?
#
loop_
_entity_poly.entity_id
_entity_poly.type
_entity_poly.pdbx_seq_one_letter_code
_entity_poly.pdbx_strand_id
1 'polypeptide(L)' 'LKSPVRLKKYRSYRGNMGLAAENILQRQFKAEAPCEKWVTDITEFRAGGQKLYLSPILDLFNGEIVAW' A
#
# COMPACT_ATOMS: atom_id res chain seq x y z
N LEU A 1 -12.57 -20.47 -38.73
CA LEU A 1 -11.71 -21.33 -37.87
C LEU A 1 -11.78 -20.82 -36.44
N LYS A 2 -12.53 -21.48 -35.54
CA LYS A 2 -12.49 -21.18 -34.10
C LYS A 2 -11.50 -22.15 -33.47
N SER A 3 -10.46 -21.61 -32.83
CA SER A 3 -9.48 -22.43 -32.10
C SER A 3 -10.18 -23.19 -30.96
N PRO A 4 -9.98 -24.51 -30.81
CA PRO A 4 -10.51 -25.29 -29.70
C PRO A 4 -9.78 -25.01 -28.38
N VAL A 5 -8.70 -24.21 -28.40
CA VAL A 5 -7.87 -23.92 -27.23
C VAL A 5 -8.49 -22.79 -26.42
N ARG A 6 -8.91 -23.09 -25.19
CA ARG A 6 -9.38 -22.10 -24.22
C ARG A 6 -8.22 -21.18 -23.82
N LEU A 7 -8.33 -19.88 -24.11
CA LEU A 7 -7.31 -18.88 -23.76
C LEU A 7 -7.06 -18.89 -22.25
N LYS A 8 -5.80 -19.12 -21.85
CA LYS A 8 -5.40 -19.09 -20.45
C LYS A 8 -5.38 -17.64 -19.96
N LYS A 9 -6.15 -17.34 -18.91
CA LYS A 9 -6.15 -16.01 -18.28
C LYS A 9 -4.76 -15.74 -17.68
N TYR A 10 -4.18 -14.59 -18.02
CA TYR A 10 -2.89 -14.17 -17.46
C TYR A 10 -2.97 -14.08 -15.93
N ARG A 11 -1.92 -14.54 -15.24
CA ARG A 11 -1.70 -14.40 -13.80
C ARG A 11 -0.25 -13.94 -13.57
N SER A 12 -0.07 -12.71 -13.09
CA SER A 12 1.24 -12.17 -12.68
C SER A 12 1.74 -12.80 -11.38
N TYR A 13 0.83 -13.21 -10.51
CA TYR A 13 1.15 -13.90 -9.27
C TYR A 13 1.66 -15.31 -9.55
N ARG A 14 2.95 -15.54 -9.29
CA ARG A 14 3.63 -16.83 -9.47
C ARG A 14 3.64 -17.69 -8.20
N GLY A 15 2.85 -17.35 -7.19
CA GLY A 15 2.93 -17.95 -5.86
C GLY A 15 3.93 -17.21 -4.96
N ASN A 16 4.33 -17.85 -3.86
CA ASN A 16 5.38 -17.34 -2.97
C ASN A 16 6.73 -17.45 -3.66
N MET A 17 7.12 -16.41 -4.40
CA MET A 17 8.49 -16.25 -4.89
C MET A 17 9.29 -15.44 -3.85
N GLY A 18 10.29 -16.08 -3.26
CA GLY A 18 11.17 -15.46 -2.27
C GLY A 18 10.64 -15.48 -0.84
N LEU A 19 11.48 -15.00 0.08
CA LEU A 19 11.11 -14.76 1.49
C LEU A 19 10.38 -13.42 1.56
N ALA A 20 9.10 -13.45 1.96
CA ALA A 20 8.39 -12.22 2.30
C ALA A 20 8.97 -11.68 3.62
N ALA A 21 9.08 -10.36 3.74
CA ALA A 21 9.40 -9.74 5.01
C ALA A 21 8.31 -10.10 6.04
N GLU A 22 8.71 -10.20 7.31
CA GLU A 22 7.76 -10.42 8.39
C GLU A 22 6.77 -9.25 8.47
N ASN A 23 5.48 -9.58 8.58
CA ASN A 23 4.46 -8.57 8.85
C ASN A 23 4.51 -8.21 10.34
N ILE A 24 5.41 -7.31 10.71
CA ILE A 24 5.61 -6.88 12.10
C ILE A 24 4.35 -6.18 12.65
N LEU A 25 3.65 -5.41 11.80
CA LEU A 25 2.50 -4.62 12.23
C LEU A 25 1.26 -5.45 12.54
N GLN A 26 1.07 -6.60 11.87
CA GLN A 26 -0.07 -7.52 12.08
C GLN A 26 -1.45 -6.82 12.09
N ARG A 27 -1.63 -5.78 11.27
CA ARG A 27 -2.85 -4.93 11.24
C ARG A 27 -3.19 -4.26 12.58
N GLN A 28 -2.23 -4.12 13.49
CA GLN A 28 -2.38 -3.42 14.76
C GLN A 28 -2.11 -1.92 14.60
N PHE A 29 -3.12 -1.21 14.08
CA PHE A 29 -3.04 0.21 13.75
C PHE A 29 -3.21 1.17 14.94
N LYS A 30 -3.04 0.70 16.17
CA LYS A 30 -3.07 1.52 17.38
C LYS A 30 -1.71 1.48 18.06
N ALA A 31 -1.14 2.64 18.40
CA ALA A 31 0.06 2.78 19.22
C ALA A 31 -0.30 3.10 20.67
N GLU A 32 0.59 2.79 21.61
CA GLU A 32 0.42 3.07 23.05
C GLU A 32 1.10 4.38 23.45
N ALA A 33 2.14 4.78 22.70
CA ALA A 33 2.86 6.04 22.85
C ALA A 33 3.16 6.72 21.50
N PRO A 34 3.46 8.03 21.47
CA PRO A 34 3.88 8.73 20.26
C PRO A 34 5.10 8.08 19.60
N CYS A 35 5.19 8.19 18.27
CA CYS A 35 6.33 7.73 17.48
C CYS A 35 6.64 6.22 17.52
N GLU A 36 5.75 5.38 18.04
CA GLU A 36 5.96 3.92 18.04
C GLU A 36 5.62 3.26 16.70
N LYS A 37 4.58 3.76 16.02
CA LYS A 37 4.09 3.20 14.77
C LYS A 37 3.69 4.33 13.83
N TRP A 38 4.38 4.42 12.71
CA TRP A 38 4.04 5.32 11.62
C TRP A 38 3.50 4.53 10.43
N VAL A 39 2.51 5.12 9.76
CA VAL A 39 2.00 4.62 8.49
C VAL A 39 2.08 5.71 7.44
N THR A 40 2.24 5.31 6.19
CA THR A 40 2.20 6.20 5.04
C THR A 40 1.31 5.57 3.98
N ASP A 41 0.61 6.41 3.24
CA ASP A 41 -0.11 6.02 2.03
C ASP A 41 0.28 6.96 0.89
N ILE A 42 0.16 6.53 -0.37
CA ILE A 42 0.37 7.39 -1.53
C ILE A 42 -0.98 7.64 -2.17
N THR A 43 -1.46 8.87 -2.08
CA THR A 43 -2.72 9.29 -2.70
C THR A 43 -2.44 10.14 -3.94
N GLU A 44 -3.10 9.78 -5.04
CA GLU A 44 -3.10 10.53 -6.28
C GLU A 44 -4.32 11.46 -6.34
N PHE A 45 -4.13 12.72 -6.73
CA PHE A 45 -5.23 13.65 -7.00
C PHE A 45 -4.89 14.63 -8.12
N ARG A 46 -5.92 15.27 -8.69
CA ARG A 46 -5.76 16.28 -9.74
C ARG A 46 -5.98 17.67 -9.17
N ALA A 47 -5.04 18.58 -9.45
CA ALA A 47 -5.16 19.99 -9.11
C ALA A 47 -4.48 20.85 -10.20
N GLY A 48 -5.08 21.99 -10.55
CA GLY A 48 -4.51 22.89 -11.56
C GLY A 48 -4.30 22.26 -12.95
N GLY A 49 -5.12 21.27 -13.32
CA GLY A 49 -4.96 20.53 -14.58
C GLY A 49 -3.81 19.52 -14.58
N GLN A 50 -3.07 19.40 -13.48
CA GLN A 50 -1.96 18.47 -13.32
C GLN A 50 -2.32 17.30 -12.42
N LYS A 51 -1.55 16.24 -12.56
CA LYS A 51 -1.64 15.03 -11.77
C LYS A 51 -0.60 15.10 -10.65
N LEU A 52 -1.05 15.07 -9.40
CA LEU A 52 -0.21 15.21 -8.22
C LEU A 52 -0.30 13.96 -7.35
N TYR A 53 0.75 13.75 -6.56
CA TYR A 53 0.89 12.65 -5.62
C TYR A 53 1.27 13.22 -4.26
N LEU A 54 0.59 12.77 -3.21
CA LEU A 54 0.87 13.13 -1.82
C LEU A 54 1.13 11.87 -1.02
N SER A 55 2.15 11.90 -0.17
CA SER A 55 2.54 10.78 0.68
C SER A 55 2.67 11.23 2.13
N PRO A 56 1.55 11.40 2.86
CA PRO A 56 1.62 11.86 4.24
C PRO A 56 2.07 10.72 5.16
N ILE A 57 2.84 11.06 6.18
CA ILE A 57 3.25 10.16 7.27
C ILE A 57 2.36 10.44 8.48
N LEU A 58 1.61 9.43 8.92
CA LEU A 58 0.64 9.48 10.02
C LEU A 58 1.20 8.76 11.25
N ASP A 59 1.13 9.41 12.42
CA ASP A 59 1.35 8.77 13.71
C ASP A 59 0.08 8.04 14.18
N LEU A 60 0.19 6.73 14.46
CA LEU A 60 -0.93 5.90 14.92
C LEU A 60 -1.27 6.08 16.41
N PHE A 61 -0.55 6.91 17.15
CA PHE A 61 -0.88 7.27 18.52
C PHE A 61 -2.02 8.29 18.59
N ASN A 62 -1.82 9.44 17.94
CA ASN A 62 -2.71 10.60 18.01
C ASN A 62 -3.36 10.97 16.66
N GLY A 63 -2.99 10.29 15.57
CA GLY A 63 -3.50 10.58 14.23
C GLY A 63 -2.94 11.85 13.61
N GLU A 64 -1.83 12.39 14.12
CA GLU A 64 -1.20 13.58 13.55
C GLU A 64 -0.36 13.25 12.33
N ILE A 65 -0.31 14.20 11.38
CA ILE A 65 0.58 14.11 10.23
C ILE A 65 1.95 14.68 10.60
N VAL A 66 2.97 13.84 10.54
CA VAL A 66 4.35 14.19 10.92
C VAL A 66 5.14 14.75 9.72
N ALA A 67 4.80 14.35 8.49
CA ALA A 67 5.41 14.84 7.25
C ALA A 67 4.47 14.65 6.04
N TRP A 68 4.74 15.36 4.92
CA TRP A 68 4.01 15.27 3.66
C TRP A 68 4.83 15.66 2.42
#